data_AF-A0A1V5V0Z0-F1
#
_entry.id   AF-A0A1V5V0Z0-F1
#
_cell.length_a   1.000
_cell.length_b   1.000
_cell.length_c   1.000
_cell.angle_alpha   90.00
_cell.angle_beta   90.00
_cell.angle_gamma   90.00
#
_symmetry.space_group_name_H-M   'P 1'
#
loop_
_entity.id
_entity.type
_entity.pdbx_description
1 polymer ?
#
loop_
_entity_poly.entity_id
_entity_poly.type
_entity_poly.pdbx_seq_one_letter_code
_entity_poly.pdbx_strand_id
1 'polypeptide(L)'
;MQQELEAVKQQMQEKINLISAPGSVVVVDLGGSDFVRILVDRFDILFARPVIGADGSVSGHYYWAVCFEMGFDQGGPQNIRLFKMENVREERSDLFRFRDHREYSCFIETIDEIDDAKKADFKKWREYRKQNQKAFDRLYQNFTAEAMEMALNWEKPV
;
A
#
# COMPACT_ATOMS: atom_id res chain seq x y z
N MET A 1 17.91 16.48 -3.22
CA MET A 1 17.71 15.03 -3.05
C MET A 1 16.72 14.66 -1.94
N GLN A 2 16.98 14.87 -0.64
CA GLN A 2 16.05 14.37 0.41
C GLN A 2 14.68 15.06 0.37
N GLN A 3 14.63 16.38 0.16
CA GLN A 3 13.37 17.11 -0.04
C GLN A 3 12.62 16.68 -1.31
N GLU A 4 13.35 16.35 -2.38
CA GLU A 4 12.75 15.87 -3.64
C GLU A 4 12.14 14.49 -3.46
N LEU A 5 12.81 13.57 -2.76
CA LEU A 5 12.28 12.23 -2.48
C LEU A 5 11.06 12.28 -1.56
N GLU A 6 11.01 13.21 -0.61
CA GLU A 6 9.81 13.41 0.21
C GLU A 6 8.65 13.95 -0.63
N ALA A 7 8.91 14.87 -1.57
CA ALA A 7 7.88 15.35 -2.50
C ALA A 7 7.36 14.22 -3.41
N VAL A 8 8.25 13.37 -3.92
CA VAL A 8 7.89 12.19 -4.75
C VAL A 8 7.07 11.18 -3.95
N LYS A 9 7.47 10.91 -2.70
CA LYS A 9 6.69 10.08 -1.77
C LYS A 9 5.30 10.67 -1.54
N GLN A 10 5.21 11.96 -1.25
CA GLN A 10 3.95 12.66 -1.00
C GLN A 10 3.03 12.61 -2.21
N GLN A 11 3.57 12.86 -3.41
CA GLN A 11 2.81 12.76 -4.66
C GLN A 11 2.23 11.34 -4.86
N MET A 12 3.02 10.30 -4.58
CA MET A 12 2.53 8.92 -4.68
C MET A 12 1.47 8.62 -3.60
N GLN A 13 1.66 9.10 -2.37
CA GLN A 13 0.67 8.97 -1.30
C GLN A 13 -0.67 9.60 -1.68
N GLU A 14 -0.66 10.78 -2.30
CA GLU A 14 -1.87 11.46 -2.77
C GLU A 14 -2.61 10.63 -3.81
N LYS A 15 -1.90 10.01 -4.76
CA LYS A 15 -2.50 9.09 -5.74
C LYS A 15 -3.15 7.88 -5.08
N ILE A 16 -2.47 7.24 -4.12
CA ILE A 16 -3.02 6.11 -3.37
C ILE A 16 -4.24 6.52 -2.54
N ASN A 17 -4.24 7.71 -1.94
CA ASN A 17 -5.36 8.20 -1.15
C ASN A 17 -6.63 8.38 -2.00
N LEU A 18 -6.49 8.84 -3.25
CA LEU A 18 -7.62 9.02 -4.16
C LEU A 18 -8.35 7.69 -4.43
N ILE A 19 -7.60 6.60 -4.63
CA ILE A 19 -8.17 5.30 -4.99
C ILE A 19 -8.60 4.46 -3.77
N SER A 20 -8.06 4.77 -2.58
CA SER A 20 -8.39 4.09 -1.33
C SER A 20 -9.55 4.72 -0.55
N ALA A 21 -9.96 5.95 -0.88
CA ALA A 21 -11.06 6.66 -0.22
C ALA A 21 -12.45 6.00 -0.37
N PRO A 22 -12.80 5.28 -1.46
CA PRO A 22 -14.02 4.46 -1.49
C PRO A 22 -13.83 3.09 -0.83
N GLY A 23 -12.60 2.76 -0.44
CA GLY A 23 -12.11 1.40 -0.23
C GLY A 23 -11.36 0.96 -1.48
N SER A 24 -10.16 0.39 -1.32
CA SER A 24 -9.39 -0.18 -2.42
C SER A 24 -9.15 -1.67 -2.19
N VAL A 25 -8.91 -2.38 -3.29
CA VAL A 25 -8.38 -3.74 -3.27
C VAL A 25 -6.95 -3.69 -3.77
N VAL A 26 -6.06 -4.37 -3.07
CA VAL A 26 -4.77 -4.76 -3.64
C VAL A 26 -4.91 -6.21 -4.08
N VAL A 27 -4.66 -6.46 -5.35
CA VAL A 27 -4.59 -7.82 -5.89
C VAL A 27 -3.12 -8.16 -6.13
N VAL A 28 -2.71 -9.27 -5.56
CA VAL A 28 -1.39 -9.87 -5.80
C VAL A 28 -1.59 -11.09 -6.68
N ASP A 29 -1.09 -11.02 -7.91
CA ASP A 29 -1.07 -12.13 -8.86
C ASP A 29 0.13 -13.03 -8.53
N LEU A 30 -0.17 -14.26 -8.11
CA LEU A 30 0.84 -15.27 -7.76
C LEU A 30 1.26 -16.12 -8.97
N GLY A 31 0.66 -15.88 -10.14
CA GLY A 31 0.83 -16.65 -11.37
C GLY A 31 -0.21 -17.76 -11.54
N GLY A 32 -0.48 -18.13 -12.80
CA GLY A 32 -1.46 -19.17 -13.13
C GLY A 32 -2.90 -18.68 -12.92
N SER A 33 -3.67 -19.37 -12.08
CA SER A 33 -5.04 -18.99 -11.70
C SER A 33 -5.15 -18.42 -10.27
N ASP A 34 -4.02 -18.27 -9.57
CA ASP A 34 -3.99 -17.94 -8.15
C ASP A 34 -3.74 -16.44 -7.93
N PHE A 35 -4.62 -15.82 -7.15
CA PHE A 35 -4.50 -14.42 -6.76
C PHE A 35 -4.94 -14.22 -5.32
N VAL A 36 -4.34 -13.23 -4.65
CA VAL A 36 -4.76 -12.78 -3.32
C VAL A 36 -5.40 -11.42 -3.46
N ARG A 37 -6.67 -11.29 -3.04
CA ARG A 37 -7.35 -9.99 -2.93
C ARG A 37 -7.30 -9.51 -1.49
N ILE A 38 -6.78 -8.32 -1.28
CA ILE A 38 -6.60 -7.69 0.03
C ILE A 38 -7.52 -6.49 0.07
N LEU A 39 -8.48 -6.48 0.99
CA LEU A 39 -9.31 -5.31 1.25
C LEU A 39 -8.50 -4.33 2.09
N VAL A 40 -8.27 -3.14 1.55
CA VAL A 40 -7.37 -2.15 2.16
C VAL A 40 -8.14 -1.27 3.14
N ASP A 41 -7.72 -1.24 4.40
CA ASP A 41 -8.13 -0.19 5.34
C ASP A 41 -7.29 1.08 5.20
N ARG A 42 -5.97 0.91 5.07
CA ARG A 42 -5.01 1.99 4.98
C ARG A 42 -3.80 1.55 4.16
N PHE A 43 -3.28 2.44 3.33
CA PHE A 43 -2.10 2.17 2.50
C PHE A 43 -1.19 3.40 2.54
N ASP A 44 -0.01 3.24 3.14
CA ASP A 44 0.94 4.33 3.36
C ASP A 44 2.24 4.07 2.61
N ILE A 45 2.72 5.07 1.88
CA ILE A 45 4.08 5.11 1.33
C ILE A 45 5.04 5.48 2.45
N LEU A 46 5.98 4.58 2.74
CA LEU A 46 7.01 4.77 3.76
C LEU A 46 8.07 5.74 3.26
N PHE A 47 8.70 5.42 2.13
CA PHE A 47 9.71 6.25 1.48
C PHE A 47 9.82 5.94 -0.01
N ALA A 48 10.42 6.89 -0.75
CA ALA A 48 10.77 6.75 -2.16
C ALA A 48 12.29 6.71 -2.33
N ARG A 49 12.75 5.99 -3.36
CA ARG A 49 14.16 5.92 -3.75
C ARG A 49 14.28 6.07 -5.26
N PRO A 50 15.29 6.80 -5.76
CA PRO A 50 15.49 6.96 -7.18
C PRO A 50 16.05 5.68 -7.78
N VAL A 51 15.60 5.34 -8.98
CA VAL A 51 16.24 4.35 -9.84
C VAL A 51 17.19 5.12 -10.75
N ILE A 52 18.49 4.79 -10.68
CA ILE A 52 19.52 5.46 -11.48
C ILE A 52 19.79 4.62 -12.72
N GLY A 53 19.59 5.24 -13.89
CA GLY A 53 19.89 4.65 -15.18
C GLY A 53 21.39 4.52 -15.44
N ALA A 54 21.75 3.76 -16.49
CA ALA A 54 23.14 3.54 -16.87
C ALA A 54 23.89 4.83 -17.27
N ASP A 55 23.15 5.88 -17.65
CA ASP A 55 23.67 7.22 -17.97
C ASP A 55 23.79 8.13 -16.74
N GLY A 56 23.48 7.63 -15.54
CA GLY A 56 23.48 8.40 -14.30
C GLY A 56 22.24 9.27 -14.09
N SER A 57 21.27 9.25 -15.02
CA SER A 57 20.00 9.97 -14.87
C SER A 57 19.03 9.21 -13.96
N VAL A 58 18.06 9.92 -13.37
CA VAL A 58 16.97 9.28 -12.63
C VAL A 58 15.96 8.74 -13.65
N SER A 59 15.89 7.41 -13.79
CA SER A 59 14.98 6.74 -14.73
C SER A 59 13.59 6.49 -14.13
N GLY A 60 13.44 6.68 -12.82
CA GLY A 60 12.18 6.49 -12.11
C GLY A 60 12.37 6.44 -10.60
N HIS A 61 11.34 5.98 -9.89
CA HIS A 61 11.38 5.76 -8.45
C HIS A 61 10.76 4.41 -8.11
N TYR A 62 11.28 3.75 -7.09
CA TYR A 62 10.56 2.70 -6.38
C TYR A 62 10.14 3.21 -5.01
N TYR A 63 9.14 2.55 -4.46
CA TYR A 63 8.51 2.96 -3.21
C TYR A 63 8.47 1.78 -2.26
N TRP A 64 8.73 2.00 -0.98
CA TRP A 64 8.30 1.07 0.05
C TRP A 64 6.96 1.53 0.61
N ALA A 65 6.04 0.60 0.79
CA ALA A 65 4.70 0.89 1.26
C ALA A 65 4.19 -0.18 2.21
N VAL A 66 3.39 0.24 3.18
CA VAL A 66 2.69 -0.63 4.12
C VAL A 66 1.18 -0.59 3.83
N CYS A 67 0.59 -1.78 3.70
CA CYS A 67 -0.83 -1.98 3.49
C CYS A 67 -1.42 -2.66 4.72
N PHE A 68 -2.41 -2.00 5.32
CA PHE A 68 -3.20 -2.52 6.41
C PHE A 68 -4.48 -3.13 5.86
N GLU A 69 -4.68 -4.41 6.10
CA GLU A 69 -5.88 -5.14 5.69
C GLU A 69 -7.03 -4.86 6.68
N MET A 70 -8.24 -4.78 6.13
CA MET A 70 -9.48 -4.71 6.91
C MET A 70 -9.58 -5.88 7.89
N GLY A 71 -9.98 -5.63 9.14
CA GLY A 71 -10.14 -6.66 10.17
C GLY A 71 -11.60 -6.96 10.48
N PHE A 72 -12.16 -8.07 10.02
CA PHE A 72 -13.59 -8.33 10.19
C PHE A 72 -13.97 -8.89 11.58
N ASP A 73 -12.99 -9.27 12.42
CA ASP A 73 -13.25 -10.16 13.56
C ASP A 73 -12.51 -9.84 14.88
N GLN A 74 -11.37 -9.11 14.91
CA GLN A 74 -10.45 -9.17 16.08
C GLN A 74 -9.60 -7.91 16.39
N GLY A 75 -10.22 -6.80 16.80
CA GLY A 75 -9.50 -5.76 17.59
C GLY A 75 -8.34 -5.00 16.92
N GLY A 76 -8.14 -5.15 15.61
CA GLY A 76 -7.04 -4.55 14.84
C GLY A 76 -7.06 -4.99 13.37
N PRO A 77 -6.17 -4.44 12.51
CA PRO A 77 -6.00 -4.90 11.13
C PRO A 77 -5.70 -6.39 11.10
N GLN A 78 -6.34 -7.16 10.21
CA GLN A 78 -6.17 -8.62 10.20
C GLN A 78 -4.74 -9.02 9.78
N ASN A 79 -4.21 -8.35 8.76
CA ASN A 79 -2.84 -8.52 8.31
C ASN A 79 -2.23 -7.17 7.96
N ILE A 80 -0.91 -7.13 7.99
CA ILE A 80 -0.11 -5.97 7.58
C ILE A 80 0.88 -6.48 6.55
N ARG A 81 0.92 -5.82 5.40
CA ARG A 81 1.72 -6.25 4.26
C ARG A 81 2.69 -5.15 3.85
N LEU A 82 3.94 -5.55 3.65
CA LEU A 82 5.00 -4.66 3.21
C LEU A 82 5.27 -4.91 1.72
N PHE A 83 5.17 -3.86 0.91
CA PHE A 83 5.42 -3.90 -0.52
C PHE A 83 6.63 -3.03 -0.87
N LYS A 84 7.49 -3.55 -1.74
CA LYS A 84 8.45 -2.75 -2.50
C LYS A 84 7.84 -2.55 -3.88
N MET A 85 7.26 -1.40 -4.14
CA MET A 85 6.58 -1.10 -5.38
C MET A 85 7.61 -0.66 -6.43
N GLU A 86 8.00 -1.59 -7.28
CA GLU A 86 8.87 -1.36 -8.43
C GLU A 86 8.05 -1.21 -9.71
N ASN A 87 8.58 -0.48 -10.70
CA ASN A 87 7.93 -0.29 -12.00
C ASN A 87 6.47 0.17 -11.89
N VAL A 88 6.18 1.11 -10.97
CA VAL A 88 4.84 1.62 -10.74
C VAL A 88 4.32 2.31 -12.01
N ARG A 89 3.18 1.85 -12.52
CA ARG A 89 2.48 2.39 -13.69
C ARG A 89 1.06 2.73 -13.33
N GLU A 90 0.65 3.93 -13.69
CA GLU A 90 -0.75 4.35 -13.65
C GLU A 90 -1.39 3.95 -14.98
N GLU A 91 -2.15 2.85 -14.97
CA GLU A 91 -2.82 2.35 -16.18
C GLU A 91 -4.13 3.11 -16.44
N ARG A 92 -4.80 3.51 -15.35
CA ARG A 92 -5.99 4.37 -15.32
C ARG A 92 -5.93 5.21 -14.04
N SER A 93 -6.76 6.24 -13.95
CA SER A 93 -6.85 7.11 -12.76
C SER A 93 -7.21 6.37 -11.46
N ASP A 94 -7.79 5.17 -11.59
CA ASP A 94 -8.24 4.30 -10.50
C ASP A 94 -7.42 3.01 -10.39
N LEU A 95 -6.38 2.81 -11.21
CA LEU A 95 -5.65 1.55 -11.33
C LEU A 95 -4.13 1.77 -11.43
N PHE A 96 -3.42 1.28 -10.41
CA PHE A 96 -1.96 1.24 -10.41
C PHE A 96 -1.46 -0.19 -10.52
N ARG A 97 -0.49 -0.44 -11.38
CA ARG A 97 0.26 -1.69 -11.47
C ARG A 97 1.67 -1.50 -10.95
N PHE A 98 2.20 -2.49 -10.27
CA PHE A 98 3.58 -2.51 -9.80
C PHE A 98 4.07 -3.96 -9.65
N ARG A 99 5.39 -4.14 -9.57
CA ARG A 99 6.01 -5.41 -9.21
C ARG A 99 6.49 -5.33 -7.76
N ASP A 100 6.28 -6.37 -6.96
CA ASP A 100 6.80 -6.43 -5.60
C ASP A 100 8.25 -6.97 -5.53
N HIS A 101 8.88 -6.91 -4.35
CA HIS A 101 10.24 -7.46 -4.12
C HIS A 101 10.36 -8.97 -4.31
N ARG A 102 9.23 -9.69 -4.36
CA ARG A 102 9.13 -11.13 -4.61
C ARG A 102 8.82 -11.42 -6.07
N GLU A 103 8.91 -10.40 -6.92
CA GLU A 103 8.67 -10.45 -8.34
C GLU A 103 7.22 -10.65 -8.79
N TYR A 104 6.25 -10.58 -7.85
CA TYR A 104 4.84 -10.71 -8.17
C TYR A 104 4.28 -9.46 -8.84
N SER A 105 3.34 -9.66 -9.76
CA SER A 105 2.58 -8.57 -10.35
C SER A 105 1.46 -8.18 -9.38
N CYS A 106 1.41 -6.92 -9.00
CA CYS A 106 0.41 -6.39 -8.12
C CYS A 106 -0.36 -5.27 -8.80
N PHE A 107 -1.63 -5.13 -8.45
CA PHE A 107 -2.38 -3.94 -8.80
C PHE A 107 -3.27 -3.44 -7.66
N ILE A 108 -3.49 -2.13 -7.65
CA ILE A 108 -4.35 -1.44 -6.69
C ILE A 108 -5.49 -0.82 -7.48
N GLU A 109 -6.72 -1.17 -7.12
CA GLU A 109 -7.94 -0.67 -7.75
C GLU A 109 -8.98 -0.23 -6.73
N THR A 110 -9.86 0.69 -7.11
CA THR A 110 -11.00 1.11 -6.30
C THR A 110 -12.11 0.04 -6.27
N ILE A 111 -12.77 -0.10 -5.12
CA ILE A 111 -13.76 -1.14 -4.77
C ILE A 111 -15.12 -1.05 -5.49
N ASP A 112 -15.34 -0.14 -6.45
CA ASP A 112 -16.67 0.05 -7.04
C ASP A 112 -17.27 -1.25 -7.65
N GLU A 113 -16.43 -2.23 -7.98
CA GLU A 113 -16.79 -3.57 -8.47
C GLU A 113 -17.09 -4.64 -7.39
N ILE A 114 -17.09 -4.30 -6.09
CA ILE A 114 -17.36 -5.27 -5.01
C ILE A 114 -18.87 -5.43 -4.72
N ASP A 115 -19.27 -6.65 -4.36
CA ASP A 115 -20.63 -7.00 -3.90
C ASP A 115 -21.12 -6.20 -2.67
N ASP A 116 -22.44 -6.10 -2.51
CA ASP A 116 -23.06 -5.28 -1.46
C ASP A 116 -22.76 -5.76 -0.04
N ALA A 117 -22.48 -7.06 0.16
CA ALA A 117 -22.17 -7.62 1.47
C ALA A 117 -20.81 -7.10 1.96
N LYS A 118 -19.79 -7.16 1.11
CA LYS A 118 -18.45 -6.62 1.42
C LYS A 118 -18.47 -5.11 1.60
N LYS A 119 -19.29 -4.37 0.85
CA LYS A 119 -19.52 -2.92 1.09
C LYS A 119 -20.08 -2.66 2.49
N ALA A 120 -21.03 -3.48 2.95
CA ALA A 120 -21.60 -3.36 4.28
C ALA A 120 -20.57 -3.68 5.38
N ASP A 121 -19.75 -4.70 5.18
CA ASP A 121 -18.69 -5.05 6.14
C ASP A 121 -17.58 -3.99 6.17
N PHE A 122 -17.27 -3.37 5.03
CA PHE A 122 -16.36 -2.23 4.97
C PHE A 122 -16.86 -1.05 5.79
N LYS A 123 -18.16 -0.77 5.71
CA LYS A 123 -18.82 0.27 6.50
C LYS A 123 -18.75 -0.05 8.00
N LYS A 124 -19.09 -1.28 8.41
CA LYS A 124 -19.02 -1.71 9.82
C LYS A 124 -17.61 -1.57 10.40
N TRP A 125 -16.60 -2.01 9.65
CA TRP A 125 -15.21 -1.86 10.06
C TRP A 125 -14.81 -0.40 10.24
N ARG A 126 -15.13 0.47 9.27
CA ARG A 126 -14.83 1.91 9.38
C ARG A 126 -15.50 2.55 10.60
N GLU A 127 -16.72 2.16 10.91
CA GLU A 127 -17.44 2.61 12.11
C GLU A 127 -16.75 2.12 13.38
N TYR A 128 -16.37 0.84 13.45
CA TYR A 128 -15.63 0.27 14.57
C TYR A 128 -14.27 0.96 14.78
N ARG A 129 -13.50 1.15 13.71
CA ARG A 129 -12.21 1.86 13.73
C ARG A 129 -12.38 3.29 14.23
N LYS A 130 -13.42 3.99 13.77
CA LYS A 130 -13.74 5.35 14.19
C LYS A 130 -14.05 5.44 15.69
N GLN A 131 -14.79 4.47 16.23
CA GLN A 131 -15.08 4.41 17.67
C GLN A 131 -13.81 4.14 18.52
N ASN A 132 -12.84 3.43 17.96
CA ASN A 132 -11.60 3.03 18.62
C ASN A 132 -10.37 3.82 18.12
N GLN A 133 -10.59 5.01 17.55
CA GLN A 133 -9.59 5.74 16.75
C GLN A 133 -8.23 5.87 17.46
N LYS A 134 -8.19 6.26 18.74
CA LYS A 134 -6.93 6.44 19.48
C LYS A 134 -6.10 5.15 19.59
N ALA A 135 -6.76 4.01 19.79
CA ALA A 135 -6.09 2.73 19.87
C ALA A 135 -5.52 2.33 18.51
N PHE A 136 -6.31 2.52 17.45
CA PHE A 136 -5.89 2.26 16.07
C PHE A 136 -4.76 3.19 15.62
N ASP A 137 -4.82 4.49 15.94
CA ASP A 137 -3.76 5.44 15.60
C ASP A 137 -2.42 5.01 16.22
N ARG A 138 -2.45 4.56 17.49
CA ARG A 138 -1.26 4.01 18.16
C ARG A 138 -0.77 2.73 17.51
N LEU A 139 -1.67 1.81 17.18
CA LEU A 139 -1.31 0.55 16.49
C LEU A 139 -0.69 0.83 15.13
N TYR A 140 -1.32 1.66 14.30
CA TYR A 140 -0.80 2.05 13.00
C TYR A 140 0.56 2.71 13.11
N GLN A 141 0.76 3.64 14.06
CA GLN A 141 2.05 4.27 14.27
C GLN A 141 3.15 3.25 14.59
N ASN A 142 2.87 2.31 15.50
CA ASN A 142 3.84 1.27 15.87
C ASN A 142 4.19 0.38 14.67
N PHE A 143 3.18 -0.10 13.95
CA PHE A 143 3.38 -0.95 12.79
C PHE A 143 4.07 -0.24 11.63
N THR A 144 3.74 1.02 11.38
CA THR A 144 4.42 1.84 10.36
C THR A 144 5.89 2.07 10.73
N ALA A 145 6.20 2.26 12.01
CA ALA A 145 7.58 2.40 12.47
C ALA A 145 8.37 1.09 12.28
N GLU A 146 7.80 -0.05 12.66
CA GLU A 146 8.41 -1.37 12.45
C GLU A 146 8.60 -1.68 10.96
N ALA A 147 7.57 -1.43 10.14
CA ALA A 147 7.62 -1.60 8.69
C ALA A 147 8.71 -0.72 8.04
N MET A 148 8.86 0.52 8.50
CA MET A 148 9.94 1.42 8.08
C MET A 148 11.31 0.83 8.39
N GLU A 149 11.52 0.33 9.61
CA GLU A 149 12.78 -0.29 10.01
C GLU A 149 13.10 -1.52 9.15
N MET A 150 12.12 -2.40 8.94
CA MET A 150 12.27 -3.59 8.08
C MET A 150 12.64 -3.20 6.64
N ALA A 151 11.94 -2.23 6.06
CA ALA A 151 12.19 -1.76 4.71
C ALA A 151 13.60 -1.15 4.57
N LEU A 152 14.04 -0.32 5.54
CA LEU A 152 15.38 0.25 5.53
C LEU A 152 16.47 -0.80 5.73
N ASN A 153 16.22 -1.84 6.54
CA ASN A 153 17.15 -2.95 6.72
C ASN A 153 17.31 -3.78 5.44
N TRP A 154 16.23 -3.97 4.67
CA TRP A 154 16.27 -4.67 3.39
C TRP A 154 17.15 -3.95 2.34
N GLU A 155 17.19 -2.63 2.39
CA GLU A 155 17.96 -1.79 1.45
C GLU A 155 19.45 -1.67 1.82
N LYS A 156 19.89 -2.22 2.95
CA LYS A 156 21.31 -2.19 3.33
C LYS A 156 22.11 -3.12 2.39
N PRO A 157 23.26 -2.68 1.88
CA PRO A 157 24.16 -3.57 1.15
C PRO A 157 24.59 -4.73 2.06
N VAL A 158 24.56 -5.94 1.52
CA VAL A 158 25.05 -7.16 2.17
C VAL A 158 26.57 -7.14 2.28
#